data_AF-A0A7I7L683-F1
#
_entry.id   AF-A0A7I7L683-F1
#
_cell.length_a   1.000
_cell.length_b   1.000
_cell.length_c   1.000
_cell.angle_alpha   90.00
_cell.angle_beta   90.00
_cell.angle_gamma   90.00
#
_symmetry.space_group_name_H-M   'P 1'
#
loop_
_entity.id
_entity.type
_entity.pdbx_description
1 polymer ?
#
loop_
_entity_poly.entity_id
_entity_poly.type
_entity_poly.pdbx_seq_one_letter_code
_entity_poly.pdbx_strand_id
1 'polypeptide(L)' 'MDYCIGGEDGTAAIWQRPPDLDLDGDGRLDAIGLDLDGDGMRDDALADFDGDGMADHGIFDFDNDGTPEAVFTDDGSGT' A
#
# COMPACT_ATOMS: atom_id res chain seq x y z
N MET A 1 8.52 -4.63 5.79
CA MET A 1 7.27 -4.19 6.39
C MET A 1 6.33 -5.38 6.51
N ASP A 2 5.44 -5.29 7.48
CA ASP A 2 4.24 -6.09 7.63
C ASP A 2 3.07 -5.29 7.05
N TYR A 3 2.40 -5.84 6.04
CA TYR A 3 1.25 -5.23 5.37
C TYR A 3 -0.01 -6.01 5.73
N CYS A 4 -0.99 -5.36 6.34
CA CYS A 4 -2.27 -5.98 6.65
C CYS A 4 -3.21 -5.84 5.44
N ILE A 5 -3.41 -6.92 4.68
CA ILE A 5 -4.24 -6.90 3.48
C ILE A 5 -5.46 -7.79 3.69
N GLY A 6 -6.65 -7.26 3.41
CA GLY A 6 -7.88 -8.04 3.38
C GLY A 6 -7.89 -9.00 2.19
N GLY A 7 -7.88 -10.30 2.45
CA GLY A 7 -8.14 -11.34 1.47
C GLY A 7 -9.60 -11.36 1.03
N GLU A 8 -9.83 -11.91 -0.17
CA GLU A 8 -11.15 -12.03 -0.82
C GLU A 8 -12.18 -12.82 0.03
N ASP A 9 -11.73 -13.57 1.03
CA ASP A 9 -12.55 -14.33 1.97
C ASP A 9 -12.96 -13.54 3.23
N GLY A 10 -12.61 -12.25 3.30
CA GLY A 10 -12.87 -11.38 4.45
C GLY A 10 -11.91 -11.60 5.62
N THR A 11 -10.84 -12.38 5.45
CA THR A 11 -9.74 -12.47 6.42
C THR A 11 -8.69 -11.41 6.12
N ALA A 12 -8.08 -10.83 7.14
CA ALA A 12 -6.90 -10.01 6.96
C ALA A 12 -5.65 -10.91 7.11
N ALA A 13 -4.79 -10.90 6.11
CA ALA A 13 -3.50 -11.58 6.16
C ALA A 13 -2.39 -10.52 6.31
N ILE A 14 -1.44 -10.80 7.21
CA ILE A 14 -0.22 -10.01 7.29
C ILE A 14 0.76 -10.55 6.24
N TRP A 15 1.13 -9.70 5.30
CA TRP A 15 2.09 -9.98 4.25
C TRP A 15 3.42 -9.33 4.60
N GLN A 16 4.49 -10.12 4.61
CA GLN A 16 5.84 -9.61 4.77
C GLN A 16 6.49 -9.50 3.40
N ARG A 17 6.63 -8.27 2.92
CA ARG A 17 7.40 -7.96 1.71
C ARG A 17 8.39 -6.82 1.97
N PRO A 18 9.56 -6.84 1.31
CA PRO A 18 10.38 -5.65 1.22
C PRO A 18 9.66 -4.61 0.35
N PRO A 19 9.75 -3.32 0.68
CA PRO A 19 9.29 -2.25 -0.19
C PRO A 19 10.06 -2.32 -1.52
N ASP A 20 9.34 -2.09 -2.61
CA ASP A 20 9.82 -2.17 -3.99
C ASP A 20 9.58 -0.88 -4.80
N LEU A 21 8.92 0.11 -4.19
CA LEU A 21 8.62 1.42 -4.74
C LEU A 21 9.11 2.54 -3.81
N ASP A 22 9.57 3.64 -4.41
CA ASP A 22 9.93 4.91 -3.76
C ASP A 22 8.81 5.90 -4.08
N LEU A 23 7.92 6.14 -3.10
CA LEU A 23 6.68 6.89 -3.32
C LEU A 23 6.84 8.37 -2.97
N ASP A 24 7.69 8.71 -2.00
CA ASP A 24 7.99 10.11 -1.64
C ASP A 24 9.11 10.73 -2.48
N GLY A 25 9.84 9.91 -3.24
CA GLY A 25 10.92 10.32 -4.13
C GLY A 25 12.22 10.67 -3.38
N ASP A 26 12.43 10.18 -2.17
CA ASP A 26 13.63 10.45 -1.37
C ASP A 26 14.83 9.55 -1.75
N GLY A 27 14.60 8.54 -2.61
CA GLY A 27 15.60 7.57 -3.07
C GLY A 27 15.67 6.30 -2.22
N ARG A 28 14.81 6.12 -1.23
CA ARG A 28 14.62 4.89 -0.44
C ARG A 28 13.29 4.26 -0.84
N LEU A 29 13.22 2.94 -0.72
CA LEU A 29 11.98 2.22 -0.97
C LEU A 29 11.18 2.18 0.33
N ASP A 30 9.98 2.71 0.29
CA ASP A 30 9.04 2.89 1.39
C ASP A 30 7.67 2.23 1.08
N ALA A 31 7.42 1.89 -0.19
CA ALA A 31 6.12 1.39 -0.65
C ALA A 31 6.18 0.04 -1.40
N ILE A 32 5.03 -0.63 -1.51
CA ILE A 32 4.82 -1.80 -2.38
C ILE A 32 3.70 -1.55 -3.37
N GLY A 33 3.90 -1.97 -4.63
CA GLY A 33 2.85 -1.95 -5.66
C GLY A 33 1.97 -3.20 -5.62
N LEU A 34 0.65 -3.00 -5.62
CA LEU A 34 -0.40 -4.00 -5.49
C LEU A 34 -1.47 -3.82 -6.58
N ASP A 35 -2.26 -4.88 -6.77
CA ASP A 35 -3.41 -4.96 -7.68
C ASP A 35 -4.59 -5.39 -6.80
N LEU A 36 -5.24 -4.43 -6.13
CA LEU A 36 -6.32 -4.68 -5.18
C LEU A 36 -7.69 -4.62 -5.86
N ASP A 37 -7.82 -3.92 -6.98
CA ASP A 37 -9.05 -3.85 -7.76
C ASP A 37 -9.16 -4.99 -8.81
N GLY A 38 -8.07 -5.69 -9.11
CA GLY A 38 -8.03 -6.90 -9.92
C GLY A 38 -8.02 -6.63 -11.42
N ASP A 39 -7.59 -5.44 -11.85
CA ASP A 39 -7.54 -5.04 -13.25
C ASP A 39 -6.30 -5.60 -14.00
N GLY A 40 -5.33 -6.14 -13.25
CA GLY A 40 -4.08 -6.71 -13.76
C GLY A 40 -2.90 -5.74 -13.80
N MET A 41 -3.06 -4.51 -13.30
CA MET A 41 -2.04 -3.48 -13.13
C MET A 41 -1.64 -3.36 -11.66
N ARG A 42 -0.46 -2.76 -11.41
CA ARG A 42 0.03 -2.50 -10.04
C ARG A 42 0.08 -1.00 -9.82
N ASP A 43 -1.10 -0.42 -9.71
CA ASP A 43 -1.37 1.01 -9.57
C ASP A 43 -1.82 1.36 -8.14
N ASP A 44 -2.23 0.37 -7.35
CA ASP A 44 -2.39 0.52 -5.91
C ASP A 44 -1.04 0.45 -5.19
N ALA A 45 -0.92 1.19 -4.09
CA ALA A 45 0.28 1.16 -3.27
C ALA A 45 -0.01 1.21 -1.77
N LEU A 46 0.80 0.49 -0.99
CA LEU A 46 0.89 0.65 0.47
C LEU A 46 2.29 1.12 0.83
N ALA A 47 2.40 2.21 1.59
CA ALA A 47 3.65 2.84 2.01
C ALA A 47 3.75 2.95 3.54
N ASP A 48 4.98 2.94 4.02
CA ASP A 48 5.36 3.16 5.42
C ASP A 48 6.38 4.32 5.44
N PHE A 49 5.88 5.54 5.70
CA PHE A 49 6.70 6.75 5.69
C PHE A 49 7.39 7.03 7.02
N ASP A 50 6.87 6.51 8.14
CA ASP A 50 7.51 6.70 9.45
C ASP A 50 8.58 5.63 9.78
N GLY A 51 8.63 4.56 9.00
CA GLY A 51 9.64 3.51 9.02
C GLY A 51 9.49 2.56 10.22
N ASP A 52 8.30 2.46 10.79
CA ASP A 52 8.04 1.61 11.95
C ASP A 52 7.80 0.13 11.58
N GLY A 53 7.64 -0.15 10.29
CA GLY A 53 7.43 -1.48 9.74
C GLY A 53 5.98 -1.77 9.36
N MET A 54 5.03 -0.88 9.64
CA MET A 54 3.63 -0.98 9.27
C MET A 54 3.29 0.06 8.20
N ALA A 55 2.42 -0.31 7.25
CA ALA A 55 1.96 0.68 6.28
C ALA A 55 1.05 1.72 6.95
N ASP A 56 1.39 2.99 6.75
CA ASP A 56 0.67 4.17 7.23
C ASP A 56 -0.08 4.89 6.09
N HIS A 57 0.23 4.59 4.82
CA HIS A 57 -0.45 5.17 3.66
C HIS A 57 -0.91 4.09 2.67
N GLY A 58 -2.13 4.24 2.16
CA GLY A 58 -2.69 3.43 1.08
C GLY A 58 -3.21 4.30 -0.04
N ILE A 59 -2.81 4.03 -1.27
CA ILE A 59 -3.17 4.76 -2.47
C ILE A 59 -3.84 3.80 -3.44
N PHE A 60 -4.95 4.22 -4.03
CA PHE A 60 -5.75 3.44 -4.96
C PHE A 60 -6.12 4.28 -6.20
N ASP A 61 -5.80 3.77 -7.39
CA ASP A 61 -6.05 4.41 -8.70
C ASP A 61 -6.91 3.46 -9.55
N PHE A 62 -8.22 3.53 -9.38
CA PHE A 62 -9.16 2.54 -9.92
C PHE A 62 -9.39 2.66 -11.43
N ASP A 63 -8.98 3.76 -12.05
CA ASP A 63 -9.12 3.95 -13.50
C ASP A 63 -7.79 4.06 -14.26
N ASN A 64 -6.68 3.83 -13.54
CA ASN A 64 -5.31 3.85 -14.00
C ASN A 64 -4.94 5.14 -14.76
N ASP A 65 -5.53 6.27 -14.41
CA ASP A 65 -5.23 7.55 -15.06
C ASP A 65 -3.98 8.24 -14.51
N GLY A 66 -3.39 7.66 -13.45
CA GLY A 66 -2.25 8.21 -12.72
C GLY A 66 -2.65 9.18 -11.61
N THR A 67 -3.95 9.35 -11.37
CA THR A 67 -4.52 10.10 -10.26
C THR A 67 -5.21 9.12 -9.32
N PRO A 68 -4.86 9.09 -8.03
CA PRO A 68 -5.55 8.21 -7.12
C PRO A 68 -6.94 8.73 -6.75
N GLU A 69 -7.95 7.88 -6.89
CA GLU A 69 -9.33 8.13 -6.42
C GLU A 69 -9.44 8.06 -4.90
N ALA A 70 -8.63 7.21 -4.27
CA ALA A 70 -8.67 7.05 -2.83
C ALA A 70 -7.26 7.04 -2.23
N VAL A 71 -7.12 7.81 -1.15
CA VAL A 71 -5.93 7.84 -0.30
C VAL A 71 -6.37 7.63 1.13
N PHE A 72 -5.80 6.64 1.77
CA PHE A 72 -5.99 6.29 3.16
C PHE A 72 -4.70 6.59 3.92
N THR A 73 -4.85 7.14 5.10
CA THR A 73 -3.75 7.36 6.03
C THR A 73 -4.13 6.72 7.35
N ASP A 74 -3.31 5.80 7.82
CA ASP A 74 -3.36 5.19 9.15
C ASP A 74 -2.17 5.72 9.95
N ASP A 75 -2.34 5.98 11.24
CA ASP A 75 -1.22 6.41 12.11
C ASP A 75 -0.44 5.21 12.69
N GLY A 76 -0.55 4.05 12.03
CA GLY A 76 0.03 2.78 12.47
C GLY A 76 -0.62 2.21 13.73
N SER A 77 -1.69 2.82 14.26
CA SER A 77 -2.30 2.39 15.53
C SER A 77 -3.26 1.21 15.40
N GLY A 78 -3.72 0.89 14.18
CA GLY A 78 -4.55 -0.28 13.90
C GLY A 78 -5.87 -0.32 14.68
N THR A 79 -6.48 0.83 15.00
CA THR A 79 -7.75 0.93 15.76
C THR A 79 -8.99 1.15 14.90
#